data_AF-A0A9W6RS09-F1
#
_entry.id   AF-A0A9W6RS09-F1
#
_cell.length_a   1.000
_cell.length_b   1.000
_cell.length_c   1.000
_cell.angle_alpha   90.00
_cell.angle_beta   90.00
_cell.angle_gamma   90.00
#
_symmetry.space_group_name_H-M   'P 1'
#
loop_
_entity.id
_entity.type
_entity.pdbx_description
1 polymer ?
#
loop_
_entity_poly.entity_id
_entity_poly.type
_entity_poly.pdbx_seq_one_letter_code
_entity_poly.pdbx_strand_id
1 'polypeptide(L)'
;MDEELLKRHDLSDAEWERLVPLLPSVLPRRGGRWADHRTVINGIFFRTRTSTPWRDLPGCYGNWKTVYGRHRRWSLDGTWERILDGLRAGCDEAEGPDWTVSVDSTINRAHQHAAGARRAPARDDPTGGPIE
;
A
#
# COMPACT_ATOMS: atom_id res chain seq x y z
N MET A 1 16.33 6.48 12.62
CA MET A 1 15.15 7.01 11.92
C MET A 1 14.50 7.98 12.87
N ASP A 2 14.37 9.23 12.45
CA ASP A 2 13.91 10.31 13.32
C ASP A 2 12.45 10.12 13.73
N GLU A 3 12.17 10.44 14.99
CA GLU A 3 10.83 10.34 15.60
C GLU A 3 9.80 11.21 14.86
N GLU A 4 10.26 12.30 14.25
CA GLU A 4 9.45 13.22 13.44
C GLU A 4 9.02 12.60 12.10
N LEU A 5 9.88 11.79 11.47
CA LEU A 5 9.53 11.05 10.25
C LEU A 5 8.54 9.93 10.55
N LEU A 6 8.59 9.35 11.75
CA LEU A 6 7.60 8.35 12.18
C LEU A 6 6.21 8.97 12.34
N LYS A 7 6.12 10.12 13.02
CA LYS A 7 4.85 10.82 13.24
C LYS A 7 4.14 11.24 11.95
N ARG A 8 4.87 11.55 10.88
CA ARG A 8 4.29 11.85 9.56
C ARG A 8 3.42 10.70 9.03
N HIS A 9 3.75 9.47 9.38
CA HIS A 9 3.06 8.28 8.87
C HIS A 9 2.00 7.73 9.83
N ASP A 10 1.82 8.35 10.99
CA ASP A 10 0.80 7.98 11.96
C ASP A 10 -0.53 8.65 11.63
N LEU A 11 -1.62 8.03 12.09
CA LEU A 11 -2.94 8.66 12.03
C LEU A 11 -3.04 9.81 13.02
N SER A 12 -3.56 10.93 12.53
CA SER A 12 -4.04 12.01 13.41
C SER A 12 -5.17 11.50 14.31
N ASP A 13 -5.42 12.22 15.41
CA ASP A 13 -6.51 11.86 16.33
C ASP A 13 -7.88 11.89 15.64
N ALA A 14 -8.12 12.85 14.75
CA ALA A 14 -9.36 12.96 14.00
C ALA A 14 -9.57 11.78 13.02
N GLU A 15 -8.52 11.35 12.31
CA GLU A 15 -8.59 10.15 11.46
C GLU A 15 -8.80 8.90 12.31
N TRP A 16 -8.14 8.82 13.47
CA TRP A 16 -8.29 7.72 14.41
C TRP A 16 -9.72 7.60 14.93
N GLU A 17 -10.35 8.71 15.33
CA GLU A 17 -11.74 8.74 15.80
C GLU A 17 -12.74 8.27 14.73
N ARG A 18 -12.49 8.58 13.46
CA ARG A 18 -13.31 8.06 12.34
C ARG A 18 -13.11 6.57 12.11
N LEU A 19 -11.90 6.07 12.33
CA LEU A 19 -11.56 4.66 12.11
C LEU A 19 -12.07 3.74 13.23
N VAL A 20 -11.97 4.18 14.49
CA VAL A 20 -12.26 3.36 15.69
C VAL A 20 -13.61 2.62 15.63
N PRO A 21 -14.74 3.25 15.24
CA PRO A 21 -16.04 2.60 15.17
C PRO A 21 -16.11 1.44 14.17
N LEU A 22 -15.23 1.44 13.16
CA LEU A 22 -15.18 0.44 12.10
C LEU A 22 -14.27 -0.74 12.45
N LEU A 23 -13.49 -0.63 13.53
CA LEU A 23 -12.58 -1.68 13.94
C LEU A 23 -13.35 -2.85 14.56
N PRO A 24 -12.98 -4.10 14.25
CA PRO A 24 -13.61 -5.25 14.88
C PRO A 24 -13.44 -5.16 16.39
N SER A 25 -14.52 -5.47 17.13
CA SER A 25 -14.53 -5.34 18.58
C SER A 25 -13.31 -6.04 19.21
N VAL A 26 -12.68 -5.35 20.17
CA VAL A 26 -11.52 -5.85 20.93
C VAL A 26 -11.89 -6.97 21.91
N LEU A 27 -13.15 -7.46 21.86
CA LEU A 27 -13.66 -8.49 22.75
C LEU A 27 -12.84 -9.78 22.60
N PRO A 28 -12.50 -10.43 23.71
CA PRO A 28 -11.58 -11.55 23.69
C PRO A 28 -12.24 -12.75 23.02
N ARG A 29 -12.01 -12.93 21.71
CA ARG A 29 -12.09 -14.26 21.12
C ARG A 29 -10.86 -15.04 21.60
N ARG A 30 -11.12 -16.07 22.41
CA ARG A 30 -10.21 -17.13 22.89
C ARG A 30 -8.75 -16.95 22.41
N GLY A 31 -7.87 -16.38 23.25
CA GLY A 31 -6.46 -16.16 22.88
C GLY A 31 -5.76 -14.91 23.42
N GLY A 32 -6.39 -14.12 24.30
CA GLY A 32 -5.75 -12.98 24.98
C GLY A 32 -6.13 -11.60 24.42
N ARG A 33 -5.70 -10.55 25.11
CA ARG A 33 -5.96 -9.14 24.75
C ARG A 33 -5.17 -8.81 23.49
N TRP A 34 -5.85 -8.24 22.50
CA TRP A 34 -5.19 -7.73 21.30
C TRP A 34 -4.16 -6.66 21.68
N ALA A 35 -3.02 -6.65 20.97
CA ALA A 35 -2.13 -5.48 21.00
C ALA A 35 -2.92 -4.23 20.59
N ASP A 36 -2.51 -3.08 21.11
CA ASP A 36 -3.17 -1.81 20.88
C ASP A 36 -3.42 -1.57 19.37
N HIS A 37 -4.68 -1.32 19.02
CA HIS A 37 -5.08 -1.17 17.62
C HIS A 37 -4.38 0.01 16.96
N ARG A 38 -4.25 1.13 17.66
CA ARG A 38 -3.66 2.34 17.08
C ARG A 38 -2.21 2.10 16.71
N THR A 39 -1.44 1.55 17.64
CA THR A 39 -0.04 1.18 17.45
C THR A 39 0.15 0.24 16.26
N VAL A 40 -0.66 -0.84 16.18
CA VAL A 40 -0.54 -1.83 15.11
C VAL A 40 -0.94 -1.24 13.75
N ILE A 41 -2.03 -0.47 13.69
CA ILE A 41 -2.52 0.13 12.45
C ILE A 41 -1.53 1.19 11.95
N ASN A 42 -1.00 2.04 12.82
CA ASN A 42 0.07 2.99 12.47
C ASN A 42 1.29 2.25 11.92
N GLY A 43 1.68 1.11 12.51
CA GLY A 43 2.77 0.28 11.97
C GLY A 43 2.48 -0.27 10.56
N ILE A 44 1.23 -0.66 10.29
CA ILE A 44 0.81 -1.11 8.95
C ILE A 44 0.88 0.06 7.96
N PHE A 45 0.40 1.24 8.33
CA PHE A 45 0.43 2.43 7.48
C PHE A 45 1.84 2.93 7.23
N PHE A 46 2.70 2.96 8.24
CA PHE A 46 4.12 3.24 8.08
C PHE A 46 4.74 2.31 7.04
N ARG A 47 4.56 0.99 7.20
CA ARG A 47 5.09 0.00 6.25
C ARG A 47 4.58 0.24 4.83
N THR A 48 3.29 0.50 4.67
CA THR A 48 2.67 0.67 3.35
C THR A 48 3.13 1.97 2.69
N ARG A 49 3.27 3.06 3.44
CA ARG A 49 3.68 4.39 2.92
C ARG A 49 5.17 4.47 2.60
N THR A 50 6.01 3.73 3.33
CA THR A 50 7.47 3.75 3.15
C THR A 50 8.00 2.57 2.34
N SER A 51 7.15 1.57 2.04
CA SER A 51 7.56 0.30 1.44
C SER A 51 8.68 -0.43 2.19
N THR A 52 8.84 -0.15 3.49
CA THR A 52 9.86 -0.76 4.35
C THR A 52 9.60 -2.27 4.49
N PRO A 53 10.65 -3.13 4.47
CA PRO A 53 10.48 -4.55 4.76
C PRO A 53 9.85 -4.75 6.15
N TRP A 54 8.96 -5.74 6.30
CA TRP A 54 8.30 -5.99 7.59
C TRP A 54 9.28 -6.17 8.75
N ARG A 55 10.43 -6.79 8.50
CA ARG A 55 11.48 -7.03 9.52
C ARG A 55 12.15 -5.74 10.02
N ASP A 56 12.08 -4.69 9.23
CA ASP A 56 12.72 -3.40 9.51
C ASP A 56 11.70 -2.39 10.07
N LEU A 57 10.51 -2.86 10.44
CA LEU A 57 9.49 -2.03 11.08
C LEU A 57 10.05 -1.47 12.39
N PRO A 58 9.97 -0.15 12.62
CA PRO A 58 10.49 0.45 13.83
C PRO A 58 9.74 -0.03 15.07
N GLY A 59 10.50 -0.24 16.15
CA GLY A 59 10.00 -0.90 17.37
C GLY A 59 8.90 -0.14 18.13
N CYS A 60 8.72 1.16 17.85
CA CYS A 60 7.59 1.94 18.40
C CYS A 60 6.22 1.38 18.01
N TYR A 61 6.12 0.69 16.87
CA TYR A 61 4.89 0.01 16.42
C TYR A 61 4.75 -1.42 16.99
N GLY A 62 5.67 -1.83 17.86
CA GLY A 62 5.70 -3.15 18.47
C GLY A 62 6.38 -4.22 17.60
N ASN A 63 6.14 -5.48 17.94
CA ASN A 63 6.77 -6.61 17.24
C ASN A 63 6.22 -6.74 15.82
N TRP A 64 7.11 -6.69 14.82
CA TRP A 64 6.73 -6.79 13.40
C TRP A 64 5.91 -8.04 13.07
N LYS A 65 6.11 -9.17 13.76
CA LYS A 65 5.32 -10.39 13.55
C LYS A 65 3.86 -10.19 13.94
N THR A 66 3.62 -9.43 15.01
CA THR A 66 2.27 -9.08 15.47
C THR A 66 1.59 -8.16 14.46
N VAL A 67 2.30 -7.14 13.98
CA VAL A 67 1.81 -6.19 12.98
C VAL A 67 1.49 -6.89 11.66
N TYR A 68 2.42 -7.69 11.15
CA TYR A 68 2.24 -8.51 9.95
C TYR A 68 1.09 -9.51 10.12
N GLY A 69 1.05 -10.23 11.24
CA GLY A 69 0.00 -11.20 11.54
C GLY A 69 -1.38 -10.57 11.57
N ARG A 70 -1.49 -9.34 12.10
CA ARG A 70 -2.72 -8.54 12.05
C ARG A 70 -3.09 -8.17 10.63
N HIS A 71 -2.18 -7.55 9.89
CA HIS A 71 -2.37 -7.15 8.51
C HIS A 71 -2.88 -8.33 7.68
N ARG A 72 -2.14 -9.45 7.71
CA ARG A 72 -2.50 -10.67 6.96
C ARG A 72 -3.86 -11.23 7.36
N ARG A 73 -4.18 -11.29 8.66
CA ARG A 73 -5.49 -11.80 9.12
C ARG A 73 -6.62 -10.95 8.57
N TRP A 74 -6.51 -9.63 8.70
CA TRP A 74 -7.52 -8.68 8.24
C TRP A 74 -7.67 -8.63 6.72
N SER A 75 -6.58 -8.86 5.97
CA SER A 75 -6.65 -9.03 4.51
C SER A 75 -7.34 -10.33 4.09
N LEU A 76 -7.26 -11.38 4.90
CA LEU A 76 -7.86 -12.68 4.56
C LEU A 76 -9.32 -12.79 4.98
N ASP A 77 -9.71 -12.10 6.06
CA ASP A 77 -11.07 -12.18 6.63
C ASP A 77 -12.00 -11.04 6.19
N GLY A 78 -11.56 -10.22 5.23
CA GLY A 78 -12.36 -9.14 4.66
C GLY A 78 -12.43 -7.87 5.54
N THR A 79 -11.63 -7.76 6.61
CA THR A 79 -11.73 -6.64 7.55
C THR A 79 -11.31 -5.32 6.91
N TRP A 80 -10.27 -5.32 6.07
CA TRP A 80 -9.83 -4.09 5.41
C TRP A 80 -10.88 -3.57 4.43
N GLU A 81 -11.54 -4.47 3.72
CA GLU A 81 -12.64 -4.17 2.80
C GLU A 81 -13.81 -3.53 3.57
N ARG A 82 -14.24 -4.14 4.68
CA ARG A 82 -15.30 -3.56 5.53
C ARG A 82 -14.94 -2.20 6.10
N ILE A 83 -13.69 -2.00 6.52
CA ILE A 83 -13.21 -0.70 7.02
C ILE A 83 -13.28 0.33 5.89
N LEU A 84 -12.79 -0.02 4.69
CA LEU A 84 -12.81 0.87 3.54
C LEU A 84 -14.25 1.25 3.14
N ASP A 85 -15.15 0.27 3.09
CA ASP A 85 -16.57 0.51 2.77
C ASP A 85 -17.24 1.39 3.84
N GLY A 86 -16.93 1.17 5.12
CA GLY A 86 -17.43 2.00 6.22
C GLY A 86 -16.92 3.45 6.17
N LEU A 87 -15.65 3.65 5.78
CA LEU A 87 -15.10 4.99 5.58
C LEU A 87 -15.74 5.69 4.37
N ARG A 88 -16.05 4.94 3.30
CA ARG A 88 -16.72 5.46 2.10
C ARG A 88 -18.16 5.88 2.36
N ALA A 89 -18.92 5.09 3.11
CA ALA A 89 -20.31 5.40 3.44
C ALA A 89 -20.48 6.75 4.17
N GLY A 90 -19.44 7.24 4.87
CA GLY A 90 -19.42 8.58 5.47
C GLY A 90 -18.97 9.70 4.52
N CYS A 91 -18.40 9.36 3.35
CA CYS A 91 -18.00 10.32 2.32
C CYS A 91 -19.11 10.59 1.29
N ASP A 92 -20.02 9.64 1.05
CA ASP A 92 -21.09 9.76 0.04
C ASP A 92 -22.04 10.96 0.29
N GLU A 93 -22.12 11.48 1.52
CA GLU A 93 -22.89 12.71 1.82
C GLU A 93 -22.16 14.01 1.49
N ALA A 94 -20.82 14.00 1.34
CA ALA A 94 -19.99 15.19 1.15
C ALA A 94 -19.28 15.24 -0.22
N GLU A 95 -18.96 14.08 -0.81
CA GLU A 95 -18.32 13.95 -2.11
C GLU A 95 -19.05 12.84 -2.88
N GLY A 96 -19.68 13.20 -4.02
CA GLY A 96 -20.48 12.28 -4.82
C GLY A 96 -19.72 11.01 -5.29
N PRO A 97 -20.45 10.03 -5.88
CA PRO A 97 -20.15 8.59 -5.89
C PRO A 97 -18.94 8.10 -6.71
N ASP A 98 -17.90 8.89 -6.92
CA ASP A 98 -16.76 8.49 -7.72
C ASP A 98 -15.42 8.74 -7.02
N TRP A 99 -14.55 7.75 -7.18
CA TRP A 99 -13.09 7.77 -7.05
C TRP A 99 -12.46 7.67 -5.63
N THR A 100 -12.25 6.43 -5.15
CA THR A 100 -11.06 6.12 -4.33
C THR A 100 -9.92 5.73 -5.27
N VAL A 101 -9.00 6.65 -5.59
CA VAL A 101 -7.80 6.34 -6.38
C VAL A 101 -6.59 6.38 -5.45
N SER A 102 -5.95 5.23 -5.26
CA SER A 102 -4.59 5.19 -4.71
C SER A 102 -3.60 5.39 -5.85
N VAL A 103 -3.03 6.59 -5.97
CA VAL A 103 -1.98 6.87 -6.96
C VAL A 103 -0.62 6.54 -6.34
N ASP A 104 0.04 5.49 -6.81
CA ASP A 104 1.48 5.32 -6.61
C ASP A 104 2.22 5.70 -7.90
N SER A 105 3.25 6.53 -7.78
CA SER A 105 4.12 6.90 -8.90
C SER A 105 5.37 6.04 -8.87
N THR A 106 5.66 5.33 -9.97
CA THR A 106 6.94 4.65 -10.18
C THR A 106 7.70 5.34 -11.30
N ILE A 107 8.90 5.86 -11.00
CA ILE A 107 9.80 6.43 -12.00
C ILE A 107 10.89 5.40 -12.30
N ASN A 108 10.83 4.77 -13.47
CA ASN A 108 11.89 3.90 -13.96
C ASN A 108 12.69 4.62 -15.07
N ARG A 109 14.02 4.65 -14.95
CA ARG A 109 14.86 5.11 -16.07
C ARG A 109 14.86 4.04 -17.15
N ALA A 110 14.32 4.41 -18.32
CA ALA A 110 14.43 3.56 -19.50
C ALA A 110 15.90 3.33 -19.85
N HIS A 111 16.25 2.10 -20.23
CA HIS A 111 17.57 1.79 -20.79
C HIS A 111 17.79 2.62 -22.06
N GLN A 112 19.02 3.07 -22.32
CA GLN A 112 19.33 3.89 -23.50
C GLN A 112 18.96 3.24 -24.86
N HIS A 113 18.81 1.91 -24.88
CA HIS A 113 18.36 1.13 -26.05
C HIS A 113 16.83 0.96 -26.14
N ALA A 114 16.05 1.49 -25.19
CA ALA A 114 14.59 1.50 -25.27
C ALA A 114 14.08 2.53 -26.30
N ALA A 115 14.93 3.45 -26.75
CA ALA A 115 14.63 4.38 -27.83
C ALA A 115 14.87 3.71 -29.20
N GLY A 116 13.81 3.13 -29.78
CA GLY A 116 13.69 3.03 -31.24
C GLY A 116 13.75 1.64 -31.84
N ALA A 117 12.58 1.02 -32.02
CA ALA A 117 12.38 0.13 -33.16
C ALA A 117 12.20 0.99 -34.42
N ARG A 118 12.91 0.68 -35.52
CA ARG A 118 12.70 1.36 -36.81
C ARG A 118 11.26 1.07 -37.27
N ARG A 119 10.51 2.12 -37.65
CA ARG A 119 9.14 2.00 -38.18
C ARG A 119 9.09 1.64 -39.67
N ALA A 120 10.22 1.74 -40.37
CA ALA A 120 10.32 1.37 -41.78
C ALA A 120 10.86 -0.06 -41.91
N PRO A 121 10.34 -0.87 -42.86
CA PRO A 121 10.89 -2.18 -43.16
C PRO A 121 12.36 -2.03 -43.59
N ALA A 122 13.16 -3.07 -43.34
CA ALA A 122 14.51 -3.15 -43.88
C ALA A 122 14.42 -2.97 -45.40
N ARG A 123 15.32 -2.16 -45.98
CA ARG A 123 15.46 -2.11 -47.43
C ARG A 123 15.96 -3.48 -47.88
N ASP A 124 15.28 -4.08 -48.85
CA ASP A 124 15.79 -5.25 -49.55
C ASP A 124 17.06 -4.80 -50.30
N ASP A 125 18.21 -5.16 -49.73
CA ASP A 125 19.49 -5.03 -50.40
C ASP A 125 19.70 -6.33 -51.20
N PRO A 126 19.71 -6.31 -52.54
CA PRO A 126 19.97 -7.51 -53.32
C PRO A 126 21.45 -7.88 -53.17
N THR A 127 21.80 -8.59 -52.10
CA THR A 127 23.16 -9.12 -51.90
C THR A 127 23.51 -10.25 -52.89
N GLY A 128 22.59 -10.65 -53.77
CA GLY A 128 22.85 -11.57 -54.87
C GLY A 128 23.38 -10.85 -56.11
N GLY A 129 24.67 -10.58 -56.17
CA GLY A 129 25.34 -10.25 -57.43
C GLY A 129 25.28 -11.44 -58.42
N PRO A 130 25.38 -11.20 -59.75
CA PRO A 130 25.30 -12.27 -60.73
C PRO A 130 26.47 -13.25 -60.57
N ILE A 131 26.15 -14.54 -60.68
CA ILE A 131 27.13 -15.63 -60.74
C ILE A 131 27.55 -15.74 -62.22
N GLU A 132 28.80 -15.37 -62.53
CA GLU A 132 29.46 -15.76 -63.79
C GLU A 132 30.04 -17.18 -63.69
#